data_AF-A0A6N9ATW1-F1
#
_entry.id   AF-A0A6N9ATW1-F1
#
_cell.length_a   1.000
_cell.length_b   1.000
_cell.length_c   1.000
_cell.angle_alpha   90.00
_cell.angle_beta   90.00
_cell.angle_gamma   90.00
#
_symmetry.space_group_name_H-M   'P 1'
#
loop_
_entity.id
_entity.type
_entity.pdbx_description
1 polymer ?
#
loop_
_entity_poly.entity_id
_entity_poly.type
_entity_poly.pdbx_seq_one_letter_code
_entity_poly.pdbx_strand_id
1 'polypeptide(L)'
;ARLREALQDLGPIFIKFGQMMSMRPDVFPDHIVEELRPLQDRVEPFPSEAARDRIEKAIGKQISDVFSQFDDVPVASASVAQVHNAVLKSGDEVVVKVLRPGIEVQVRRDIQVMMTFAKIVRVILPGAKNYNPVEVVQSYAQTITDSLDLTIEAASCNRFRVQYSDDAFLKVPRVYWNYSRSSVMVMERVGGIPIREINALKEAGIDTGRLSENLVKMFFTQVFDDGFFHGDLHPGNMFVSESGVLNIVDFGITGSLSNLDRNYLVENITAILNRDYREVVNAHIRSGWAPPDISPERFEVAVRTICEPFNDQPVGELSFGTLMGRLFLMTREFNIVIQPQLMLFQKTYLSLEGLTRMLSPELNIPDTVRPILENWVKDRYTLRSLGKKIKDEIPHWIADSPDLPRLFHTVLTDMHHQQIRERSIRNTGVSTGANQLYRSLFFLVIGFIALLAPLIEWLISGFSPLGILLIFIGAVCLSEAWPRRNT
;
A
#
# COMPACT_ATOMS: atom_id res chain seq x y z
N ALA A 1 -0.51 13.69 31.72
CA ALA A 1 -1.98 13.84 31.85
C ALA A 1 -2.48 15.18 31.28
N ARG A 2 -1.78 16.30 31.58
CA ARG A 2 -2.20 17.65 31.15
C ARG A 2 -2.25 17.86 29.63
N LEU A 3 -1.40 17.19 28.85
CA LEU A 3 -1.40 17.35 27.40
C LEU A 3 -2.61 16.66 26.79
N ARG A 4 -2.88 15.42 27.22
CA ARG A 4 -4.07 14.67 26.78
C ARG A 4 -5.35 15.43 27.10
N GLU A 5 -5.49 15.91 28.35
CA GLU A 5 -6.65 16.70 28.80
C GLU A 5 -6.81 17.99 27.98
N ALA A 6 -5.71 18.72 27.73
CA ALA A 6 -5.77 19.92 26.89
C ALA A 6 -6.23 19.61 25.45
N LEU A 7 -5.77 18.51 24.84
CA LEU A 7 -6.24 18.11 23.51
C LEU A 7 -7.72 17.69 23.51
N GLN A 8 -8.21 17.09 24.60
CA GLN A 8 -9.63 16.77 24.77
C GLN A 8 -10.47 18.04 24.90
N ASP A 9 -10.02 19.02 25.69
CA ASP A 9 -10.70 20.29 25.90
C ASP A 9 -10.75 21.16 24.62
N LEU A 10 -9.71 21.09 23.79
CA LEU A 10 -9.66 21.77 22.49
C LEU A 10 -10.58 21.11 21.44
N GLY A 11 -11.03 19.88 21.70
CA GLY A 11 -12.07 19.23 20.93
C GLY A 11 -11.58 18.22 19.89
N PRO A 12 -12.50 17.71 19.04
CA PRO A 12 -12.29 16.46 18.30
C PRO A 12 -11.14 16.49 17.28
N ILE A 13 -10.85 17.66 16.70
CA ILE A 13 -9.73 17.82 15.76
C ILE A 13 -8.39 17.69 16.50
N PHE A 14 -8.28 18.26 17.70
CA PHE A 14 -7.08 18.12 18.52
C PHE A 14 -6.92 16.70 19.10
N ILE A 15 -8.03 16.00 19.39
CA ILE A 15 -8.01 14.57 19.73
C ILE A 15 -7.41 13.75 18.58
N LYS A 16 -7.90 13.94 17.33
CA LYS A 16 -7.34 13.26 16.15
C LYS A 16 -5.87 13.62 15.92
N PHE A 17 -5.48 14.87 16.16
CA PHE A 17 -4.08 15.27 16.10
C PHE A 17 -3.23 14.52 17.14
N GLY A 18 -3.71 14.42 18.39
CA GLY A 18 -3.05 13.65 19.44
C GLY A 18 -2.94 12.16 19.11
N GLN A 19 -3.97 11.57 18.50
CA GLN A 19 -3.92 10.21 17.98
C GLN A 19 -2.84 10.06 16.90
N MET A 20 -2.77 10.99 15.95
CA MET A 20 -1.69 11.02 14.94
C MET A 20 -0.30 11.13 15.58
N MET A 21 -0.13 11.98 16.60
CA MET A 21 1.13 12.08 17.34
C MET A 21 1.48 10.77 18.05
N SER A 22 0.50 10.08 18.64
CA SER A 22 0.71 8.77 19.29
C SER A 22 1.15 7.68 18.32
N MET A 23 0.93 7.88 17.01
CA MET A 23 1.38 6.98 15.94
C MET A 23 2.76 7.34 15.37
N ARG A 24 3.42 8.38 15.90
CA ARG A 24 4.70 8.90 15.39
C ARG A 24 5.81 8.89 16.45
N PRO A 25 6.20 7.71 16.99
CA PRO A 25 7.31 7.59 17.93
C PRO A 25 8.66 8.00 17.33
N ASP A 26 8.79 7.99 16.00
CA ASP A 26 9.93 8.55 15.27
C ASP A 26 10.10 10.07 15.50
N VAL A 27 8.98 10.78 15.68
CA VAL A 27 8.96 12.24 15.89
C VAL A 27 8.81 12.59 17.37
N PHE A 28 7.95 11.91 18.10
CA PHE A 28 7.58 12.32 19.46
C PHE A 28 8.27 11.46 20.53
N PRO A 29 8.70 12.05 21.66
CA PRO A 29 9.24 11.28 22.77
C PRO A 29 8.23 10.25 23.32
N ASP A 30 8.73 9.11 23.80
CA ASP A 30 7.90 7.99 24.29
C ASP A 30 6.85 8.42 25.32
N HIS A 31 7.21 9.26 26.29
CA HIS A 31 6.28 9.73 27.32
C HIS A 31 5.09 10.52 26.75
N ILE A 32 5.26 11.22 25.62
CA ILE A 32 4.17 11.91 24.92
C ILE A 32 3.31 10.90 24.17
N VAL A 33 3.93 9.97 23.45
CA VAL A 33 3.22 8.91 22.72
C VAL A 33 2.34 8.09 23.65
N GLU A 34 2.89 7.67 24.79
CA GLU A 34 2.18 6.91 25.83
C GLU A 34 1.03 7.70 26.46
N GLU A 35 1.22 9.00 26.71
CA GLU A 35 0.17 9.86 27.26
C GLU A 35 -1.02 10.02 26.29
N LEU A 36 -0.75 10.05 24.98
CA LEU A 36 -1.74 10.29 23.95
C LEU A 36 -2.44 9.02 23.45
N ARG A 37 -1.84 7.84 23.64
CA ARG A 37 -2.39 6.53 23.25
C ARG A 37 -3.85 6.29 23.71
N PRO A 38 -4.29 6.72 24.91
CA PRO A 38 -5.67 6.49 25.36
C PRO A 38 -6.72 7.41 24.72
N LEU A 39 -6.34 8.34 23.84
CA LEU A 39 -7.30 9.24 23.20
C LEU A 39 -8.29 8.47 22.33
N GLN A 40 -9.58 8.59 22.64
CA GLN A 40 -10.67 8.01 21.87
C GLN A 40 -11.42 9.08 21.10
N ASP A 41 -11.81 8.75 19.86
CA ASP A 41 -12.54 9.64 18.95
C ASP A 41 -14.06 9.45 19.05
N ARG A 42 -14.58 9.37 20.28
CA ARG A 42 -16.03 9.32 20.53
C ARG A 42 -16.51 10.66 21.03
N VAL A 43 -17.51 11.19 20.36
CA VAL A 43 -18.07 12.52 20.62
C VAL A 43 -19.59 12.42 20.65
N GLU A 44 -20.23 13.39 21.28
CA GLU A 44 -21.68 13.47 21.29
C GLU A 44 -22.24 13.63 19.85
N PRO A 45 -23.32 12.89 19.52
CA PRO A 45 -24.00 13.06 18.25
C PRO A 45 -24.51 14.49 18.04
N PHE A 46 -24.56 14.93 16.78
CA PHE A 46 -25.25 16.18 16.45
C PHE A 46 -26.73 15.92 16.16
N PRO A 47 -27.61 16.94 16.26
CA PRO A 47 -29.05 16.78 16.10
C PRO A 47 -29.43 16.12 14.76
N SER A 48 -30.38 15.18 14.83
CA SER A 48 -30.82 14.38 13.67
C SER A 48 -31.41 15.24 12.56
N GLU A 49 -32.08 16.35 12.89
CA GLU A 49 -32.57 17.34 11.91
C GLU A 49 -31.44 17.88 11.02
N ALA A 50 -30.29 18.19 11.61
CA ALA A 50 -29.14 18.67 10.86
C ALA A 50 -28.51 17.55 9.99
N ALA A 51 -28.61 16.29 10.43
CA ALA A 51 -28.22 15.14 9.63
C ALA A 51 -29.13 14.98 8.42
N ARG A 52 -30.45 15.06 8.65
CA ARG A 52 -31.47 14.99 7.60
C ARG A 52 -31.25 16.05 6.54
N ASP A 53 -31.17 17.31 6.95
CA ASP A 53 -30.91 18.45 6.07
C ASP A 53 -29.68 18.23 5.18
N ARG A 54 -28.61 17.68 5.77
CA ARG A 54 -27.35 17.45 5.05
C ARG A 54 -27.45 16.29 4.07
N ILE A 55 -28.16 15.22 4.43
CA ILE A 55 -28.48 14.10 3.54
C ILE A 55 -29.30 14.61 2.34
N GLU A 56 -30.37 15.34 2.60
CA GLU A 56 -31.28 15.82 1.55
C GLU A 56 -30.59 16.80 0.60
N LYS A 57 -29.76 17.72 1.13
CA LYS A 57 -28.94 18.65 0.32
C LYS A 57 -27.92 17.90 -0.53
N ALA A 58 -27.27 16.87 0.00
CA ALA A 58 -26.26 16.12 -0.73
C ALA A 58 -26.88 15.26 -1.85
N ILE A 59 -27.99 14.59 -1.55
CA ILE A 59 -28.65 13.68 -2.50
C ILE A 59 -29.55 14.44 -3.50
N GLY A 60 -30.05 15.61 -3.10
CA GLY A 60 -31.01 16.42 -3.89
C GLY A 60 -32.44 15.88 -3.87
N LYS A 61 -32.79 15.09 -2.86
CA LYS A 61 -34.11 14.46 -2.67
C LYS A 61 -34.47 14.44 -1.19
N GLN A 62 -35.76 14.40 -0.85
CA GLN A 62 -36.17 14.21 0.53
C GLN A 62 -35.79 12.81 1.01
N ILE A 63 -35.54 12.66 2.31
CA ILE A 63 -35.20 11.35 2.90
C ILE A 63 -36.31 10.33 2.64
N SER A 64 -37.57 10.74 2.77
CA SER A 64 -38.75 9.91 2.48
C SER A 64 -38.85 9.46 1.02
N ASP A 65 -38.13 10.11 0.09
CA ASP A 65 -38.09 9.71 -1.31
C ASP A 65 -37.06 8.62 -1.59
N VAL A 66 -36.03 8.52 -0.75
CA VAL A 66 -34.87 7.63 -0.92
C VAL A 66 -34.98 6.41 -0.01
N PHE A 67 -35.37 6.64 1.23
CA PHE A 67 -35.40 5.64 2.29
C PHE A 67 -36.85 5.31 2.69
N SER A 68 -37.14 4.02 2.85
CA SER A 68 -38.40 3.55 3.43
C SER A 68 -38.39 3.67 4.96
N GLN A 69 -37.21 3.55 5.58
CA GLN A 69 -36.97 3.75 7.02
C GLN A 69 -35.64 4.47 7.22
N PHE A 70 -35.57 5.38 8.19
CA PHE A 70 -34.36 6.08 8.58
C PHE A 70 -34.36 6.29 10.10
N ASP A 71 -33.36 5.77 10.79
CA ASP A 71 -33.22 5.94 12.24
C ASP A 71 -32.61 7.30 12.56
N ASP A 72 -33.37 8.13 13.26
CA ASP A 72 -32.88 9.44 13.72
C ASP A 72 -31.80 9.31 14.80
N VAL A 73 -31.80 8.23 15.56
CA VAL A 73 -30.75 7.93 16.54
C VAL A 73 -29.55 7.32 15.81
N PRO A 74 -28.37 7.96 15.82
CA PRO A 74 -27.21 7.41 15.17
C PRO A 74 -26.68 6.19 15.92
N VAL A 75 -26.19 5.21 15.16
CA VAL A 75 -25.54 3.99 15.67
C VAL A 75 -24.13 4.28 16.19
N ALA A 76 -23.45 5.24 15.56
CA ALA A 76 -22.12 5.66 15.94
C ALA A 76 -21.92 7.15 15.67
N SER A 77 -21.09 7.79 16.48
CA SER A 77 -20.64 9.17 16.27
C SER A 77 -19.14 9.27 16.52
N ALA A 78 -18.44 9.87 15.57
CA ALA A 78 -17.01 10.15 15.61
C ALA A 78 -16.77 11.65 15.38
N SER A 79 -15.52 12.12 15.53
CA SER A 79 -15.15 13.55 15.39
C SER A 79 -15.80 14.27 14.21
N VAL A 80 -15.68 13.70 13.02
CA VAL A 80 -16.06 14.38 11.76
C VAL A 80 -17.40 13.92 11.19
N ALA A 81 -17.96 12.80 11.65
CA ALA A 81 -19.15 12.20 11.07
C ALA A 81 -19.95 11.37 12.08
N GLN A 82 -21.23 11.16 11.80
CA GLN A 82 -22.06 10.17 12.49
C GLN A 82 -22.72 9.22 11.51
N VAL A 83 -23.14 8.05 11.99
CA VAL A 83 -23.64 6.95 11.17
C VAL A 83 -25.06 6.60 11.60
N HIS A 84 -25.98 6.57 10.65
CA HIS A 84 -27.40 6.22 10.85
C HIS A 84 -27.74 4.90 10.17
N ASN A 85 -28.64 4.11 10.75
CA ASN A 85 -29.28 3.01 10.04
C ASN A 85 -30.36 3.54 9.11
N ALA A 86 -30.52 2.92 7.95
CA ALA A 86 -31.64 3.19 7.06
C ALA A 86 -31.97 1.96 6.21
N VAL A 87 -33.14 2.00 5.56
CA VAL A 87 -33.56 1.02 4.56
C VAL A 87 -33.92 1.79 3.29
N LEU A 88 -33.31 1.43 2.16
CA LEU A 88 -33.63 2.03 0.88
C LEU A 88 -35.04 1.64 0.43
N LYS A 89 -35.67 2.43 -0.46
CA LYS A 89 -36.94 2.02 -1.08
C LYS A 89 -36.88 0.74 -1.90
N SER A 90 -35.68 0.30 -2.31
CA SER A 90 -35.46 -1.02 -2.91
C SER A 90 -35.64 -2.17 -1.91
N GLY A 91 -35.62 -1.88 -0.60
CA GLY A 91 -35.61 -2.87 0.47
C GLY A 91 -34.22 -3.15 1.04
N ASP A 92 -33.16 -2.62 0.42
CA ASP A 92 -31.79 -2.86 0.88
C ASP A 92 -31.51 -2.16 2.22
N GLU A 93 -30.96 -2.89 3.19
CA GLU A 93 -30.49 -2.33 4.45
C GLU A 93 -29.15 -1.62 4.27
N VAL A 94 -29.06 -0.39 4.75
CA VAL A 94 -27.90 0.48 4.56
C VAL A 94 -27.53 1.23 5.83
N VAL A 95 -26.29 1.68 5.88
CA VAL A 95 -25.84 2.70 6.82
C VAL A 95 -25.52 3.99 6.06
N VAL A 96 -25.87 5.12 6.67
CA VAL A 96 -25.70 6.46 6.12
C VAL A 96 -24.73 7.22 7.01
N LYS A 97 -23.49 7.38 6.55
CA LYS A 97 -22.46 8.19 7.20
C LYS A 97 -22.60 9.63 6.75
N VAL A 98 -22.74 10.56 7.69
CA VAL A 98 -23.00 11.98 7.43
C VAL A 98 -21.96 12.82 8.15
N LEU A 99 -21.29 13.71 7.42
CA LEU A 99 -20.34 14.65 8.02
C LEU A 99 -21.05 15.64 8.97
N ARG A 100 -20.35 15.99 10.06
CA ARG A 100 -20.82 16.97 11.04
C ARG A 100 -21.02 18.34 10.38
N PRO A 101 -22.16 19.02 10.59
CA PRO A 101 -22.40 20.34 10.04
C PRO A 101 -21.34 21.36 10.48
N GLY A 102 -20.76 22.10 9.53
CA GLY A 102 -19.78 23.15 9.81
C GLY A 102 -18.36 22.66 10.13
N ILE A 103 -18.12 21.35 10.07
CA ILE A 103 -16.83 20.75 10.42
C ILE A 103 -15.69 21.28 9.54
N GLU A 104 -15.96 21.63 8.28
CA GLU A 104 -14.95 22.13 7.35
C GLU A 104 -14.40 23.50 7.79
N VAL A 105 -15.27 24.35 8.34
CA VAL A 105 -14.88 25.65 8.87
C VAL A 105 -14.10 25.48 10.17
N GLN A 106 -14.55 24.56 11.03
CA GLN A 106 -13.87 24.23 12.28
C GLN A 106 -12.45 23.69 12.02
N VAL A 107 -12.32 22.67 11.18
CA VAL A 107 -11.04 22.07 10.80
C VAL A 107 -10.08 23.13 10.24
N ARG A 108 -10.56 24.01 9.36
CA ARG A 108 -9.73 25.09 8.80
C ARG A 108 -9.19 26.02 9.89
N ARG A 109 -10.03 26.42 10.86
CA ARG A 109 -9.63 27.29 11.97
C ARG A 109 -8.64 26.58 12.88
N ASP A 110 -8.90 25.33 13.23
CA ASP A 110 -8.05 24.53 14.12
C ASP A 110 -6.67 24.31 13.49
N ILE A 111 -6.59 24.00 12.19
CA ILE A 111 -5.33 23.91 11.45
C ILE A 111 -4.56 25.24 11.49
N GLN A 112 -5.24 26.40 11.34
CA GLN A 112 -4.57 27.70 11.41
C GLN A 112 -3.95 27.96 12.79
N VAL A 113 -4.66 27.58 13.87
CA VAL A 113 -4.15 27.65 15.24
C VAL A 113 -2.94 26.73 15.41
N MET A 114 -3.05 25.46 15.00
CA MET A 114 -1.94 24.50 15.05
C MET A 114 -0.72 24.98 14.27
N MET A 115 -0.91 25.54 13.07
CA MET A 115 0.17 26.08 12.24
C MET A 115 0.86 27.28 12.89
N THR A 116 0.09 28.13 13.58
CA THR A 116 0.64 29.27 14.33
C THR A 116 1.50 28.76 15.49
N PHE A 117 0.99 27.79 16.25
CA PHE A 117 1.72 27.16 17.34
C PHE A 117 2.98 26.44 16.86
N ALA A 118 2.91 25.68 15.77
CA ALA A 118 4.04 24.98 15.17
C ALA A 118 5.18 25.95 14.76
N LYS A 119 4.83 27.12 14.21
CA LYS A 119 5.80 28.17 13.88
C LYS A 119 6.45 28.76 15.14
N ILE A 120 5.69 28.98 16.19
CA ILE A 120 6.19 29.47 17.49
C ILE A 120 7.15 28.43 18.10
N VAL A 121 6.74 27.17 18.17
CA VAL A 121 7.55 26.04 18.67
C VAL A 121 8.87 25.94 17.92
N ARG A 122 8.84 26.04 16.58
CA ARG A 122 10.04 25.99 15.74
C ARG A 122 11.08 27.06 16.09
N VAL A 123 10.64 28.23 16.55
CA VAL A 123 11.51 29.38 16.85
C VAL A 123 11.97 29.38 18.31
N ILE A 124 11.08 29.05 19.24
CA ILE A 124 11.32 29.22 20.68
C ILE A 124 12.03 28.01 21.30
N LEU A 125 11.68 26.79 20.89
CA LEU A 125 12.18 25.58 21.54
C LEU A 125 13.54 25.14 20.94
N PRO A 126 14.62 25.07 21.75
CA PRO A 126 15.88 24.52 21.30
C PRO A 126 15.70 23.07 20.82
N GLY A 127 16.24 22.73 19.66
CA GLY A 127 16.09 21.38 19.07
C GLY A 127 14.76 21.14 18.34
N ALA A 128 13.78 22.05 18.41
CA ALA A 128 12.50 21.90 17.68
C ALA A 128 12.66 21.83 16.16
N LYS A 129 13.75 22.37 15.61
CA LYS A 129 14.09 22.24 14.19
C LYS A 129 14.29 20.79 13.75
N ASN A 130 14.72 19.89 14.64
CA ASN A 130 14.95 18.49 14.30
C ASN A 130 13.64 17.70 14.19
N TYR A 131 12.55 18.23 14.73
CA TYR A 131 11.23 17.58 14.74
C TYR A 131 10.27 18.10 13.67
N ASN A 132 10.72 19.07 12.85
CA ASN A 132 9.93 19.71 11.79
C ASN A 132 8.44 19.92 12.16
N PRO A 133 8.11 20.64 13.24
CA PRO A 133 6.74 20.74 13.77
C PRO A 133 5.75 21.32 12.74
N VAL A 134 6.24 22.15 11.81
CA VAL A 134 5.43 22.70 10.71
C VAL A 134 5.06 21.60 9.71
N GLU A 135 5.98 20.73 9.35
CA GLU A 135 5.73 19.62 8.42
C GLU A 135 4.75 18.60 9.04
N VAL A 136 4.88 18.36 10.35
CA VAL A 136 3.95 17.48 11.08
C VAL A 136 2.52 18.02 11.01
N VAL A 137 2.31 19.32 11.27
CA VAL A 137 0.97 19.92 11.16
C VAL A 137 0.50 19.97 9.70
N GLN A 138 1.37 20.20 8.73
CA GLN A 138 1.01 20.15 7.31
C GLN A 138 0.55 18.75 6.87
N SER A 139 1.27 17.70 7.30
CA SER A 139 0.88 16.32 7.05
C SER A 139 -0.48 16.01 7.67
N TYR A 140 -0.68 16.42 8.93
CA TYR A 140 -1.97 16.27 9.61
C TYR A 140 -3.10 17.02 8.88
N ALA A 141 -2.84 18.26 8.45
CA ALA A 141 -3.79 19.10 7.74
C ALA A 141 -4.29 18.43 6.46
N GLN A 142 -3.41 17.75 5.73
CA GLN A 142 -3.79 16.98 4.56
C GLN A 142 -4.71 15.82 4.96
N THR A 143 -4.28 14.97 5.91
CA THR A 143 -5.06 13.80 6.34
C THR A 143 -6.44 14.15 6.88
N ILE A 144 -6.54 15.19 7.72
CA ILE A 144 -7.85 15.60 8.26
C ILE A 144 -8.73 16.21 7.17
N THR A 145 -8.16 16.93 6.20
CA THR A 145 -8.92 17.49 5.07
C THR A 145 -9.47 16.39 4.18
N ASP A 146 -8.66 15.36 3.89
CA ASP A 146 -9.10 14.20 3.11
C ASP A 146 -10.25 13.47 3.83
N SER A 147 -10.25 13.44 5.17
CA SER A 147 -11.36 12.85 5.95
C SER A 147 -12.69 13.63 5.88
N LEU A 148 -12.69 14.85 5.31
CA LEU A 148 -13.90 15.64 5.06
C LEU A 148 -14.49 15.40 3.67
N ASP A 149 -13.92 14.47 2.90
CA ASP A 149 -14.50 13.98 1.66
C ASP A 149 -14.77 12.48 1.75
N LEU A 150 -16.00 12.12 2.08
CA LEU A 150 -16.42 10.72 2.19
C LEU A 150 -16.38 9.96 0.85
N THR A 151 -16.19 10.63 -0.30
CA THR A 151 -15.97 9.93 -1.56
C THR A 151 -14.62 9.22 -1.60
N ILE A 152 -13.62 9.69 -0.86
CA ILE A 152 -12.31 9.04 -0.74
C ILE A 152 -12.44 7.70 -0.01
N GLU A 153 -13.19 7.69 1.10
CA GLU A 153 -13.51 6.47 1.85
C GLU A 153 -14.38 5.51 1.02
N ALA A 154 -15.40 6.05 0.34
CA ALA A 154 -16.25 5.27 -0.56
C ALA A 154 -15.46 4.62 -1.71
N ALA A 155 -14.50 5.33 -2.30
CA ALA A 155 -13.62 4.80 -3.34
C ALA A 155 -12.70 3.70 -2.80
N SER A 156 -12.16 3.90 -1.60
CA SER A 156 -11.32 2.91 -0.91
C SER A 156 -12.09 1.63 -0.61
N CYS A 157 -13.30 1.75 -0.05
CA CYS A 157 -14.21 0.62 0.18
C CYS A 157 -14.54 -0.12 -1.11
N ASN A 158 -14.87 0.60 -2.19
CA ASN A 158 -15.17 -0.02 -3.48
C ASN A 158 -13.95 -0.73 -4.09
N ARG A 159 -12.74 -0.19 -3.92
CA ARG A 159 -11.50 -0.85 -4.36
C ARG A 159 -11.32 -2.18 -3.63
N PHE A 160 -11.47 -2.20 -2.31
CA PHE A 160 -11.45 -3.44 -1.53
C PHE A 160 -12.52 -4.43 -2.00
N ARG A 161 -13.74 -3.96 -2.26
CA ARG A 161 -14.84 -4.82 -2.72
C ARG A 161 -14.55 -5.49 -4.06
N VAL A 162 -13.95 -4.77 -5.01
CA VAL A 162 -13.57 -5.34 -6.30
C VAL A 162 -12.42 -6.34 -6.14
N GLN A 163 -11.47 -6.04 -5.26
CA GLN A 163 -10.31 -6.89 -5.01
C GLN A 163 -10.66 -8.21 -4.33
N TYR A 164 -11.66 -8.18 -3.44
CA TYR A 164 -12.10 -9.32 -2.63
C TYR A 164 -13.50 -9.82 -3.02
N SER A 165 -13.91 -9.63 -4.28
CA SER A 165 -15.27 -10.00 -4.73
C SER A 165 -15.55 -11.51 -4.65
N ASP A 166 -14.51 -12.33 -4.82
CA ASP A 166 -14.58 -13.79 -4.83
C ASP A 166 -13.91 -14.40 -3.58
N ASP A 167 -13.58 -13.58 -2.57
CA ASP A 167 -12.94 -14.04 -1.36
C ASP A 167 -13.95 -14.68 -0.39
N ALA A 168 -13.66 -15.90 0.06
CA ALA A 168 -14.54 -16.65 0.94
C ALA A 168 -14.46 -16.20 2.41
N PHE A 169 -13.42 -15.46 2.78
CA PHE A 169 -13.14 -15.03 4.14
C PHE A 169 -13.54 -13.58 4.42
N LEU A 170 -13.31 -12.66 3.48
CA LEU A 170 -13.59 -11.24 3.62
C LEU A 170 -14.78 -10.79 2.78
N LYS A 171 -15.80 -10.24 3.43
CA LYS A 171 -16.90 -9.52 2.78
C LYS A 171 -16.74 -8.01 2.98
N VAL A 172 -16.78 -7.28 1.86
CA VAL A 172 -16.70 -5.82 1.83
C VAL A 172 -18.06 -5.23 1.43
N PRO A 173 -18.61 -4.28 2.21
CA PRO A 173 -19.94 -3.72 1.95
C PRO A 173 -20.04 -3.01 0.60
N ARG A 174 -21.23 -3.02 0.01
CA ARG A 174 -21.51 -2.28 -1.24
C ARG A 174 -21.59 -0.79 -0.95
N VAL A 175 -20.91 0.03 -1.74
CA VAL A 175 -21.18 1.48 -1.78
C VAL A 175 -22.32 1.77 -2.74
N TYR A 176 -23.31 2.56 -2.29
CA TYR A 176 -24.40 3.05 -3.13
C TYR A 176 -24.05 4.44 -3.68
N TRP A 177 -23.33 4.46 -4.80
CA TRP A 177 -22.81 5.68 -5.45
C TRP A 177 -23.90 6.70 -5.82
N ASN A 178 -25.10 6.24 -6.18
CA ASN A 178 -26.22 7.13 -6.49
C ASN A 178 -26.61 8.03 -5.31
N TYR A 179 -26.35 7.59 -4.08
CA TYR A 179 -26.68 8.29 -2.84
C TYR A 179 -25.45 8.78 -2.07
N SER A 180 -24.24 8.64 -2.64
CA SER A 180 -22.99 9.02 -1.98
C SER A 180 -22.35 10.25 -2.62
N ARG A 181 -21.92 11.21 -1.80
CA ARG A 181 -21.25 12.48 -2.14
C ARG A 181 -20.18 12.78 -1.09
N SER A 182 -19.45 13.89 -1.24
CA SER A 182 -18.38 14.26 -0.30
C SER A 182 -18.85 14.38 1.15
N SER A 183 -20.09 14.81 1.38
CA SER A 183 -20.62 15.01 2.73
C SER A 183 -21.45 13.85 3.29
N VAL A 184 -21.79 12.85 2.46
CA VAL A 184 -22.70 11.75 2.80
C VAL A 184 -22.28 10.49 2.07
N MET A 185 -22.08 9.37 2.79
CA MET A 185 -21.78 8.07 2.20
C MET A 185 -22.85 7.05 2.61
N VAL A 186 -23.40 6.35 1.61
CA VAL A 186 -24.38 5.28 1.83
C VAL A 186 -23.76 3.96 1.43
N MET A 187 -23.72 3.01 2.36
CA MET A 187 -23.17 1.67 2.12
C MET A 187 -24.06 0.57 2.70
N GLU A 188 -23.91 -0.65 2.18
CA GLU A 188 -24.57 -1.86 2.68
C GLU A 188 -24.36 -2.00 4.17
N ARG A 189 -25.45 -2.23 4.91
CA ARG A 189 -25.35 -2.56 6.33
C ARG A 189 -24.80 -3.98 6.45
N VAL A 190 -23.70 -4.12 7.18
CA VAL A 190 -23.16 -5.42 7.56
C VAL A 190 -23.41 -5.68 9.04
N GLY A 191 -23.75 -6.91 9.35
CA GLY A 191 -23.97 -7.38 10.72
C GLY A 191 -23.00 -8.50 11.07
N GLY A 192 -23.02 -8.90 12.34
CA GLY A 192 -22.23 -10.01 12.84
C GLY A 192 -21.86 -9.83 14.30
N ILE A 193 -21.20 -10.84 14.84
CA ILE A 193 -20.63 -10.82 16.19
C ILE A 193 -19.38 -9.95 16.14
N PRO A 194 -19.25 -8.90 16.98
CA PRO A 194 -18.02 -8.10 17.02
C PRO A 194 -16.81 -9.00 17.30
N ILE A 195 -15.72 -8.82 16.57
CA ILE A 195 -14.57 -9.76 16.64
C ILE A 195 -13.93 -9.85 18.03
N ARG A 196 -14.12 -8.82 18.87
CA ARG A 196 -13.66 -8.77 20.26
C ARG A 196 -14.46 -9.67 21.22
N GLU A 197 -15.66 -10.09 20.84
CA GLU A 197 -16.56 -10.90 21.68
C GLU A 197 -16.24 -12.40 21.52
N ILE A 198 -15.06 -12.82 21.98
CA ILE A 198 -14.51 -14.18 21.76
C ILE A 198 -15.46 -15.28 22.23
N ASN A 199 -16.13 -15.08 23.37
CA ASN A 199 -17.07 -16.07 23.90
C ASN A 199 -18.27 -16.25 22.97
N ALA A 200 -18.84 -15.16 22.47
CA ALA A 200 -19.95 -15.20 21.52
C ALA A 200 -19.52 -15.87 20.20
N LEU A 201 -18.29 -15.62 19.71
CA LEU A 201 -17.75 -16.30 18.54
C LEU A 201 -17.66 -17.83 18.76
N LYS A 202 -17.14 -18.25 19.91
CA LYS A 202 -17.04 -19.68 20.27
C LYS A 202 -18.41 -20.33 20.43
N GLU A 203 -19.36 -19.65 21.05
CA GLU A 203 -20.75 -20.11 21.19
C GLU A 203 -21.45 -20.25 19.83
N ALA A 204 -21.13 -19.38 18.88
CA ALA A 204 -21.57 -19.48 17.49
C ALA A 204 -20.84 -20.57 16.68
N GLY A 205 -19.92 -21.34 17.30
CA GLY A 205 -19.17 -22.41 16.64
C GLY A 205 -18.04 -21.93 15.73
N ILE A 206 -17.61 -20.66 15.84
CA ILE A 206 -16.54 -20.09 15.02
C ILE A 206 -15.18 -20.51 15.59
N ASP A 207 -14.34 -21.10 14.74
CA ASP A 207 -12.96 -21.41 15.07
C ASP A 207 -12.11 -20.13 15.12
N THR A 208 -11.86 -19.63 16.33
CA THR A 208 -11.08 -18.40 16.55
C THR A 208 -9.60 -18.55 16.15
N GLY A 209 -9.07 -19.79 16.16
CA GLY A 209 -7.73 -20.10 15.69
C GLY A 209 -7.61 -19.89 14.19
N ARG A 210 -8.52 -20.52 13.43
CA ARG A 210 -8.58 -20.37 11.97
C ARG A 210 -8.92 -18.94 11.54
N LEU A 211 -9.83 -18.27 12.27
CA LEU A 211 -10.14 -16.85 12.06
C LEU A 211 -8.88 -15.99 12.19
N SER A 212 -8.07 -16.21 13.24
CA SER A 212 -6.83 -15.48 13.46
C SER A 212 -5.79 -15.75 12.37
N GLU A 213 -5.61 -17.00 11.95
CA GLU A 213 -4.68 -17.37 10.88
C GLU A 213 -5.07 -16.72 9.55
N ASN A 214 -6.35 -16.77 9.18
CA ASN A 214 -6.88 -16.13 7.98
C ASN A 214 -6.72 -14.61 8.03
N LEU A 215 -6.86 -14.00 9.20
CA LEU A 215 -6.70 -12.56 9.37
C LEU A 215 -5.25 -12.11 9.12
N VAL A 216 -4.28 -12.85 9.64
CA VAL A 216 -2.86 -12.62 9.38
C VAL A 216 -2.58 -12.78 7.88
N LYS A 217 -3.04 -13.87 7.26
CA LYS A 217 -2.86 -14.10 5.82
C LYS A 217 -3.44 -12.96 4.99
N MET A 218 -4.69 -12.56 5.26
CA MET A 218 -5.36 -11.47 4.58
C MET A 218 -4.54 -10.17 4.65
N PHE A 219 -4.08 -9.76 5.83
CA PHE A 219 -3.30 -8.53 5.97
C PHE A 219 -1.98 -8.57 5.18
N PHE A 220 -1.25 -9.69 5.24
CA PHE A 220 0.02 -9.82 4.53
C PHE A 220 -0.18 -9.88 2.99
N THR A 221 -1.23 -10.54 2.51
CA THR A 221 -1.62 -10.49 1.09
C THR A 221 -1.95 -9.07 0.64
N GLN A 222 -2.72 -8.30 1.43
CA GLN A 222 -3.00 -6.88 1.15
C GLN A 222 -1.72 -6.04 1.03
N VAL A 223 -0.74 -6.29 1.89
CA VAL A 223 0.51 -5.52 1.92
C VAL A 223 1.42 -5.90 0.75
N PHE A 224 1.65 -7.20 0.54
CA PHE A 224 2.69 -7.68 -0.37
C PHE A 224 2.16 -7.95 -1.78
N ASP A 225 1.05 -8.68 -1.92
CA ASP A 225 0.53 -9.03 -3.25
C ASP A 225 -0.16 -7.83 -3.88
N ASP A 226 -1.01 -7.18 -3.09
CA ASP A 226 -1.89 -6.11 -3.54
C ASP A 226 -1.24 -4.72 -3.53
N GLY A 227 -0.33 -4.48 -2.57
CA GLY A 227 0.26 -3.16 -2.33
C GLY A 227 -0.78 -2.11 -1.88
N PHE A 228 -1.94 -2.56 -1.41
CA PHE A 228 -3.02 -1.74 -0.89
C PHE A 228 -3.66 -2.46 0.28
N PHE A 229 -3.57 -1.85 1.46
CA PHE A 229 -3.93 -2.51 2.71
C PHE A 229 -4.79 -1.64 3.60
N HIS A 230 -5.57 -2.31 4.43
CA HIS A 230 -6.41 -1.67 5.41
C HIS A 230 -5.53 -1.07 6.51
N GLY A 231 -5.59 0.24 6.74
CA GLY A 231 -4.67 0.93 7.65
C GLY A 231 -5.14 0.99 9.11
N ASP A 232 -6.33 0.46 9.40
CA ASP A 232 -6.89 0.46 10.75
C ASP A 232 -7.72 -0.79 11.06
N LEU A 233 -7.05 -1.93 11.24
CA LEU A 233 -7.69 -3.20 11.64
C LEU A 233 -8.05 -3.21 13.15
N HIS A 234 -8.76 -2.17 13.59
CA HIS A 234 -9.21 -2.07 14.98
C HIS A 234 -10.42 -3.01 15.22
N PRO A 235 -10.46 -3.76 16.34
CA PRO A 235 -11.55 -4.71 16.60
C PRO A 235 -12.96 -4.11 16.60
N GLY A 236 -13.07 -2.80 16.83
CA GLY A 236 -14.34 -2.06 16.77
C GLY A 236 -14.95 -1.94 15.37
N ASN A 237 -14.16 -2.14 14.31
CA ASN A 237 -14.57 -2.00 12.91
C ASN A 237 -14.76 -3.37 12.22
N MET A 238 -14.74 -4.47 12.98
CA MET A 238 -14.66 -5.83 12.46
C MET A 238 -15.74 -6.71 13.10
N PHE A 239 -16.54 -7.35 12.25
CA PHE A 239 -17.65 -8.21 12.65
C PHE A 239 -17.54 -9.55 11.92
N VAL A 240 -17.89 -10.64 12.59
CA VAL A 240 -17.87 -11.99 12.01
C VAL A 240 -19.30 -12.47 11.87
N SER A 241 -19.70 -12.87 10.67
CA SER A 241 -21.00 -13.49 10.45
C SER A 241 -21.08 -14.85 11.14
N GLU A 242 -22.29 -15.38 11.33
CA GLU A 242 -22.49 -16.74 11.85
C GLU A 242 -21.82 -17.82 10.98
N SER A 243 -21.61 -17.53 9.69
CA SER A 243 -20.88 -18.41 8.75
C SER A 243 -19.35 -18.29 8.84
N GLY A 244 -18.81 -17.46 9.74
CA GLY A 244 -17.38 -17.25 9.90
C GLY A 244 -16.74 -16.28 8.90
N VAL A 245 -17.54 -15.50 8.16
CA VAL A 245 -17.06 -14.50 7.20
C VAL A 245 -16.78 -13.18 7.93
N LEU A 246 -15.60 -12.61 7.70
CA LEU A 246 -15.18 -11.33 8.24
C LEU A 246 -15.82 -10.18 7.45
N ASN A 247 -16.43 -9.23 8.15
CA ASN A 247 -16.99 -8.00 7.62
C ASN A 247 -16.23 -6.82 8.23
N ILE A 248 -15.77 -5.90 7.38
CA ILE A 248 -15.08 -4.66 7.78
C ILE A 248 -15.95 -3.46 7.38
N VAL A 249 -16.07 -2.46 8.27
CA VAL A 249 -17.01 -1.34 8.08
C VAL A 249 -16.39 0.04 7.88
N ASP A 250 -15.12 0.25 8.22
CA ASP A 250 -14.49 1.58 8.16
C ASP A 250 -13.29 1.54 7.23
N PHE A 251 -13.38 2.22 6.09
CA PHE A 251 -12.31 2.29 5.10
C PHE A 251 -11.67 3.69 5.05
N GLY A 252 -11.84 4.49 6.11
CA GLY A 252 -11.32 5.86 6.18
C GLY A 252 -9.79 5.94 6.27
N ILE A 253 -9.13 4.86 6.67
CA ILE A 253 -7.67 4.76 6.76
C ILE A 253 -7.21 3.57 5.94
N THR A 254 -6.57 3.85 4.80
CA THR A 254 -5.97 2.84 3.93
C THR A 254 -4.53 3.23 3.57
N GLY A 255 -3.68 2.25 3.36
CA GLY A 255 -2.29 2.43 2.95
C GLY A 255 -2.05 1.91 1.55
N SER A 256 -1.19 2.58 0.79
CA SER A 256 -0.67 2.10 -0.49
C SER A 256 0.84 2.02 -0.43
N LEU A 257 1.41 0.93 -0.94
CA LEU A 257 2.85 0.71 -1.00
C LEU A 257 3.28 0.63 -2.46
N SER A 258 4.28 1.43 -2.81
CA SER A 258 4.92 1.29 -4.12
C SER A 258 5.65 -0.06 -4.22
N ASN A 259 6.01 -0.48 -5.43
CA ASN A 259 6.87 -1.66 -5.61
C ASN A 259 8.19 -1.54 -4.84
N LEU A 260 8.74 -0.32 -4.75
CA LEU A 260 9.96 -0.04 -4.01
C LEU A 260 9.74 -0.26 -2.50
N ASP A 261 8.65 0.26 -1.94
CA ASP A 261 8.31 0.10 -0.52
C ASP A 261 8.05 -1.37 -0.16
N ARG A 262 7.35 -2.10 -1.04
CA ARG A 262 7.10 -3.54 -0.87
C ARG A 262 8.39 -4.34 -0.88
N ASN A 263 9.28 -4.10 -1.84
CA ASN A 263 10.59 -4.75 -1.90
C ASN A 263 11.38 -4.47 -0.62
N TYR A 264 11.41 -3.22 -0.19
CA TYR A 264 12.08 -2.82 1.04
C TYR A 264 11.53 -3.59 2.26
N LEU A 265 10.21 -3.69 2.41
CA LEU A 265 9.60 -4.42 3.53
C LEU A 265 9.95 -5.91 3.51
N VAL A 266 9.84 -6.56 2.35
CA VAL A 266 10.19 -7.99 2.22
C VAL A 266 11.66 -8.22 2.54
N GLU A 267 12.56 -7.44 1.95
CA GLU A 267 14.01 -7.56 2.18
C GLU A 267 14.34 -7.38 3.66
N ASN A 268 13.77 -6.38 4.32
CA ASN A 268 14.00 -6.16 5.76
C ASN A 268 13.41 -7.26 6.63
N ILE A 269 12.16 -7.68 6.41
CA ILE A 269 11.51 -8.70 7.24
C ILE A 269 12.23 -10.04 7.05
N THR A 270 12.55 -10.43 5.82
CA THR A 270 13.30 -11.66 5.55
C THR A 270 14.69 -11.62 6.16
N ALA A 271 15.41 -10.49 6.07
CA ALA A 271 16.72 -10.32 6.68
C ALA A 271 16.68 -10.46 8.21
N ILE A 272 15.68 -9.85 8.87
CA ILE A 272 15.47 -9.99 10.32
C ILE A 272 15.18 -11.44 10.70
N LEU A 273 14.27 -12.12 9.98
CA LEU A 273 13.92 -13.52 10.24
C LEU A 273 15.10 -14.48 10.04
N ASN A 274 16.04 -14.14 9.16
CA ASN A 274 17.23 -14.93 8.87
C ASN A 274 18.48 -14.49 9.68
N ARG A 275 18.32 -13.50 10.58
CA ARG A 275 19.42 -12.91 11.36
C ARG A 275 20.53 -12.28 10.50
N ASP A 276 20.20 -11.82 9.29
CA ASP A 276 21.11 -11.11 8.40
C ASP A 276 20.99 -9.59 8.62
N TYR A 277 21.60 -9.10 9.70
CA TYR A 277 21.53 -7.67 10.04
C TYR A 277 22.27 -6.78 9.02
N ARG A 278 23.26 -7.34 8.30
CA ARG A 278 23.95 -6.61 7.25
C ARG A 278 22.98 -6.30 6.11
N GLU A 279 22.11 -7.25 5.77
CA GLU A 279 21.12 -7.03 4.73
C GLU A 279 20.03 -6.05 5.14
N VAL A 280 19.66 -5.98 6.43
CA VAL A 280 18.80 -4.91 6.96
C VAL A 280 19.42 -3.53 6.68
N VAL A 281 20.72 -3.37 6.97
CA VAL A 281 21.45 -2.12 6.70
C VAL A 281 21.47 -1.81 5.20
N ASN A 282 21.80 -2.79 4.37
CA ASN A 282 21.83 -2.61 2.92
C ASN A 282 20.46 -2.21 2.35
N ALA A 283 19.36 -2.79 2.86
CA ALA A 283 18.01 -2.47 2.42
C ALA A 283 17.64 -1.01 2.72
N HIS A 284 18.03 -0.47 3.89
CA HIS A 284 17.84 0.94 4.24
C HIS A 284 18.70 1.90 3.40
N ILE A 285 19.91 1.48 3.01
CA ILE A 285 20.76 2.29 2.12
C ILE A 285 20.19 2.28 0.69
N ARG A 286 19.77 1.11 0.19
CA ARG A 286 19.18 0.96 -1.15
C ARG A 286 17.84 1.68 -1.31
N SER A 287 17.06 1.83 -0.23
CA SER A 287 15.80 2.58 -0.29
C SER A 287 15.99 4.09 -0.51
N GLY A 288 17.21 4.60 -0.29
CA GLY A 288 17.53 6.02 -0.41
C GLY A 288 16.99 6.87 0.75
N TRP A 289 16.52 6.25 1.83
CA TRP A 289 16.04 6.97 3.03
C TRP A 289 17.10 7.17 4.10
N ALA A 290 18.17 6.38 4.05
CA ALA A 290 19.33 6.60 4.88
C ALA A 290 20.14 7.80 4.36
N PRO A 291 20.67 8.65 5.26
CA PRO A 291 21.48 9.78 4.85
C PRO A 291 22.83 9.31 4.29
N PRO A 292 23.44 10.07 3.37
CA PRO A 292 24.65 9.62 2.65
C PRO A 292 25.88 9.44 3.55
N ASP A 293 25.88 10.02 4.74
CA ASP A 293 26.96 9.96 5.74
C ASP A 293 26.75 8.89 6.82
N ILE A 294 25.70 8.06 6.71
CA ILE A 294 25.45 6.96 7.65
C ILE A 294 26.64 5.99 7.68
N SER A 295 27.07 5.57 8.87
CA SER A 295 28.06 4.49 9.02
C SER A 295 27.34 3.14 9.00
N PRO A 296 27.53 2.31 7.95
CA PRO A 296 26.87 1.01 7.86
C PRO A 296 27.23 0.09 9.04
N GLU A 297 28.47 0.15 9.52
CA GLU A 297 28.99 -0.68 10.60
C GLU A 297 28.33 -0.32 11.94
N ARG A 298 28.23 0.98 12.25
CA ARG A 298 27.53 1.44 13.47
C ARG A 298 26.06 1.10 13.42
N PHE A 299 25.44 1.24 12.25
CA PHE A 299 24.02 0.92 12.08
C PHE A 299 23.77 -0.58 12.24
N GLU A 300 24.64 -1.44 11.69
CA GLU A 300 24.54 -2.89 11.84
C GLU A 300 24.63 -3.32 13.32
N VAL A 301 25.57 -2.74 14.08
CA VAL A 301 25.71 -3.02 15.52
C VAL A 301 24.45 -2.60 16.29
N ALA A 302 23.85 -1.46 15.93
CA ALA A 302 22.62 -1.00 16.56
C ALA A 302 21.44 -1.92 16.22
N VAL A 303 21.25 -2.31 14.95
CA VAL A 303 20.24 -3.29 14.53
C VAL A 303 20.40 -4.60 15.27
N ARG A 304 21.62 -5.15 15.32
CA ARG A 304 21.93 -6.39 16.04
C ARG A 304 21.56 -6.29 17.53
N THR A 305 21.90 -5.18 18.17
CA THR A 305 21.62 -4.96 19.60
C THR A 305 20.12 -4.93 19.89
N ILE A 306 19.32 -4.43 18.95
CA ILE A 306 17.86 -4.42 19.07
C ILE A 306 17.26 -5.79 18.77
N CYS A 307 17.77 -6.53 17.78
CA CYS A 307 17.19 -7.79 17.33
C CYS A 307 17.61 -9.02 18.15
N GLU A 308 18.84 -9.10 18.67
CA GLU A 308 19.33 -10.29 19.38
C GLU A 308 18.49 -10.66 20.63
N PRO A 309 18.07 -9.72 21.50
CA PRO A 309 17.27 -10.07 22.68
C PRO A 309 15.92 -10.73 22.36
N PHE A 310 15.38 -10.45 21.17
CA PHE A 310 14.14 -11.02 20.68
C PHE A 310 14.37 -12.46 20.18
N ASN A 311 15.53 -12.74 19.60
CA ASN A 311 15.85 -14.06 19.04
C ASN A 311 16.00 -15.19 20.07
N ASP A 312 16.28 -14.86 21.33
CA ASP A 312 16.47 -15.83 22.43
C ASP A 312 15.19 -16.06 23.26
N GLN A 313 14.08 -15.40 22.92
CA GLN A 313 12.79 -15.60 23.60
C GLN A 313 11.96 -16.71 22.93
N PRO A 314 11.14 -17.46 23.70
CA PRO A 314 10.15 -18.37 23.13
C PRO A 314 9.23 -17.62 22.16
N VAL A 315 8.93 -18.21 21.00
CA VAL A 315 8.26 -17.50 19.89
C VAL A 315 6.86 -16.97 20.26
N GLY A 316 6.21 -17.52 21.30
CA GLY A 316 4.94 -17.02 21.84
C GLY A 316 5.03 -15.74 22.68
N GLU A 317 6.21 -15.36 23.16
CA GLU A 317 6.45 -14.13 23.91
C GLU A 317 6.97 -12.98 23.02
N LEU A 318 7.26 -13.28 21.75
CA LEU A 318 7.86 -12.35 20.82
C LEU A 318 6.82 -11.38 20.24
N SER A 319 6.89 -10.11 20.63
CA SER A 319 6.17 -9.07 19.92
C SER A 319 7.01 -8.53 18.76
N PHE A 320 6.78 -9.07 17.56
CA PHE A 320 7.42 -8.56 16.34
C PHE A 320 7.07 -7.10 16.08
N GLY A 321 5.86 -6.66 16.46
CA GLY A 321 5.47 -5.27 16.37
C GLY A 321 6.28 -4.37 17.31
N THR A 322 6.64 -4.87 18.50
CA THR A 322 7.55 -4.18 19.43
C THR A 322 8.97 -4.12 18.88
N LEU A 323 9.46 -5.19 18.26
CA LEU A 323 10.75 -5.20 17.58
C LEU A 323 10.79 -4.15 16.45
N MET A 324 9.78 -4.17 15.58
CA MET A 324 9.61 -3.16 14.53
C MET A 324 9.59 -1.75 15.11
N GLY A 325 8.85 -1.52 16.20
CA GLY A 325 8.83 -0.22 16.87
C GLY A 325 10.17 0.24 17.40
N ARG A 326 10.98 -0.65 17.96
CA ARG A 326 12.34 -0.32 18.39
C ARG A 326 13.25 0.01 17.21
N LEU A 327 13.13 -0.71 16.10
CA LEU A 327 13.88 -0.40 14.88
C LEU A 327 13.48 0.96 14.29
N PHE A 328 12.17 1.26 14.26
CA PHE A 328 11.70 2.58 13.84
C PHE A 328 12.15 3.68 14.80
N LEU A 329 12.17 3.46 16.11
CA LEU A 329 12.73 4.44 17.07
C LEU A 329 14.23 4.70 16.83
N MET A 330 14.99 3.67 16.45
CA MET A 330 16.41 3.79 16.16
C MET A 330 16.71 4.66 14.93
N THR A 331 15.79 4.73 13.97
CA THR A 331 15.96 5.59 12.77
C THR A 331 16.26 7.04 13.12
N ARG A 332 15.77 7.53 14.28
CA ARG A 332 16.04 8.87 14.79
C ARG A 332 17.52 9.10 15.12
N GLU A 333 18.22 8.10 15.66
CA GLU A 333 19.65 8.21 15.96
C GLU A 333 20.48 8.33 14.67
N PHE A 334 20.03 7.68 13.60
CA PHE A 334 20.71 7.64 12.31
C PHE A 334 20.15 8.62 11.27
N ASN A 335 19.24 9.52 11.66
CA ASN A 335 18.55 10.48 10.78
C ASN A 335 17.92 9.85 9.52
N ILE A 336 17.41 8.62 9.64
CA ILE A 336 16.74 7.92 8.54
C ILE A 336 15.29 8.43 8.46
N VAL A 337 14.84 8.80 7.27
CA VAL A 337 13.46 9.29 7.05
C VAL A 337 12.51 8.13 6.79
N ILE A 338 11.57 7.88 7.70
CA ILE A 338 10.56 6.84 7.50
C ILE A 338 9.37 7.39 6.72
N GLN A 339 8.94 6.63 5.70
CA GLN A 339 7.75 6.98 4.92
C GLN A 339 6.45 6.76 5.73
N PRO A 340 5.45 7.66 5.64
CA PRO A 340 4.20 7.56 6.41
C PRO A 340 3.47 6.22 6.24
N GLN A 341 3.47 5.64 5.03
CA GLN A 341 2.83 4.36 4.76
C GLN A 341 3.47 3.18 5.51
N LEU A 342 4.76 3.26 5.85
CA LEU A 342 5.43 2.24 6.65
C LEU A 342 5.07 2.33 8.13
N MET A 343 4.89 3.55 8.64
CA MET A 343 4.36 3.77 9.99
C MET A 343 2.92 3.25 10.09
N LEU A 344 2.11 3.47 9.05
CA LEU A 344 0.76 2.93 8.98
C LEU A 344 0.76 1.39 8.95
N PHE A 345 1.65 0.78 8.16
CA PHE A 345 1.85 -0.67 8.17
C PHE A 345 2.20 -1.18 9.57
N GLN A 346 3.18 -0.56 10.23
CA GLN A 346 3.60 -0.95 11.58
C GLN A 346 2.45 -0.83 12.59
N LYS A 347 1.72 0.29 12.59
CA LYS A 347 0.57 0.51 13.47
C LYS A 347 -0.50 -0.55 13.25
N THR A 348 -0.82 -0.82 11.99
CA THR A 348 -1.81 -1.85 11.64
C THR A 348 -1.35 -3.23 12.06
N TYR A 349 -0.07 -3.55 11.86
CA TYR A 349 0.51 -4.82 12.31
C TYR A 349 0.44 -4.98 13.83
N LEU A 350 0.72 -3.93 14.60
CA LEU A 350 0.57 -3.96 16.06
C LEU A 350 -0.88 -4.21 16.50
N SER A 351 -1.85 -3.57 15.85
CA SER A 351 -3.28 -3.84 16.09
C SER A 351 -3.66 -5.28 15.74
N LEU A 352 -3.16 -5.79 14.61
CA LEU A 352 -3.34 -7.16 14.16
C LEU A 352 -2.73 -8.15 15.17
N GLU A 353 -1.51 -7.92 15.63
CA GLU A 353 -0.83 -8.78 16.61
C GLU A 353 -1.61 -8.83 17.93
N GLY A 354 -2.11 -7.68 18.42
CA GLY A 354 -2.97 -7.62 19.60
C GLY A 354 -4.27 -8.42 19.42
N LEU A 355 -4.91 -8.29 18.26
CA LEU A 355 -6.13 -9.02 17.92
C LEU A 355 -5.88 -10.53 17.76
N THR A 356 -4.78 -10.91 17.11
CA THR A 356 -4.35 -12.31 16.99
C THR A 356 -4.10 -12.92 18.36
N ARG A 357 -3.40 -12.22 19.26
CA ARG A 357 -3.15 -12.70 20.63
C ARG A 357 -4.46 -12.87 21.42
N MET A 358 -5.47 -12.04 21.16
CA MET A 358 -6.81 -12.20 21.74
C MET A 358 -7.54 -13.44 21.18
N LEU A 359 -7.49 -13.67 19.86
CA LEU A 359 -8.23 -14.73 19.19
C LEU A 359 -7.58 -16.12 19.33
N SER A 360 -6.26 -16.18 19.25
CA SER A 360 -5.44 -17.38 19.30
C SER A 360 -4.06 -17.06 19.91
N PRO A 361 -3.93 -17.12 21.25
CA PRO A 361 -2.67 -16.82 21.95
C PRO A 361 -1.48 -17.69 21.50
N GLU A 362 -1.77 -18.91 21.03
CA GLU A 362 -0.78 -19.91 20.61
C GLU A 362 -0.26 -19.65 19.18
N LEU A 363 -0.89 -18.75 18.40
CA LEU A 363 -0.56 -18.55 16.99
C LEU A 363 0.78 -17.84 16.83
N ASN A 364 1.70 -18.51 16.14
CA ASN A 364 2.98 -17.94 15.74
C ASN A 364 2.83 -17.14 14.43
N ILE A 365 2.80 -15.80 14.54
CA ILE A 365 2.69 -14.91 13.37
C ILE A 365 3.89 -15.06 12.43
N PRO A 366 5.17 -15.01 12.88
CA PRO A 366 6.32 -15.25 12.01
C PRO A 366 6.21 -16.52 11.15
N ASP A 367 5.77 -17.64 11.72
CA ASP A 367 5.62 -18.91 10.98
C ASP A 367 4.50 -18.84 9.95
N THR A 368 3.42 -18.12 10.25
CA THR A 368 2.29 -17.90 9.33
C THR A 368 2.70 -17.00 8.14
N VAL A 369 3.56 -16.02 8.39
CA VAL A 369 3.98 -14.99 7.43
C VAL A 369 5.11 -15.47 6.50
N ARG A 370 6.04 -16.29 7.02
CA ARG A 370 7.19 -16.80 6.25
C ARG A 370 6.82 -17.36 4.87
N PRO A 371 5.84 -18.29 4.72
CA PRO A 371 5.50 -18.83 3.41
C PRO A 371 4.93 -17.78 2.43
N ILE A 372 4.23 -16.76 2.95
CA ILE A 372 3.69 -15.66 2.13
C ILE A 372 4.84 -14.85 1.54
N LEU A 373 5.82 -14.48 2.39
CA LEU A 373 7.02 -13.75 1.94
C LEU A 373 7.83 -14.57 0.93
N GLU A 374 8.04 -15.87 1.19
CA GLU A 374 8.78 -16.75 0.28
C GLU A 374 8.09 -16.89 -1.08
N ASN A 375 6.77 -17.02 -1.10
CA ASN A 375 5.99 -17.09 -2.34
C ASN A 375 6.08 -15.77 -3.11
N TRP A 376 5.93 -14.64 -2.44
CA TRP A 376 6.07 -13.33 -3.06
C TRP A 376 7.46 -13.12 -3.69
N VAL A 377 8.53 -13.55 -3.00
CA VAL A 377 9.90 -13.53 -3.54
C VAL A 377 10.03 -14.44 -4.77
N LYS A 378 9.47 -15.66 -4.73
CA LYS A 378 9.48 -16.60 -5.86
C LYS A 378 8.74 -16.06 -7.08
N ASP A 379 7.59 -15.41 -6.87
CA ASP A 379 6.77 -14.81 -7.93
C ASP A 379 7.49 -13.63 -8.61
N ARG A 380 8.36 -12.92 -7.87
CA ARG A 380 9.22 -11.86 -8.40
C ARG A 380 10.31 -12.39 -9.34
N TYR A 381 10.87 -13.58 -9.07
CA TYR A 381 11.97 -14.18 -9.86
C TYR A 381 11.50 -15.17 -10.93
N THR A 382 10.20 -15.38 -11.09
CA THR A 382 9.66 -16.26 -12.13
C THR A 382 9.71 -15.58 -13.51
N LEU A 383 10.10 -16.33 -14.54
CA LEU A 383 10.12 -15.88 -15.95
C LEU A 383 8.81 -15.23 -16.41
N ARG A 384 7.68 -15.60 -15.80
CA ARG A 384 6.34 -15.07 -16.06
C ARG A 384 6.17 -13.59 -15.66
N SER A 385 6.75 -13.17 -14.54
CA SER A 385 6.67 -11.77 -14.09
C SER A 385 7.59 -10.85 -14.90
N LEU A 386 8.70 -11.38 -15.40
CA LEU A 386 9.55 -10.71 -16.39
C LEU A 386 8.80 -10.48 -17.71
N GLY A 387 8.09 -11.51 -18.20
CA GLY A 387 7.25 -11.41 -19.40
C GLY A 387 6.11 -10.40 -19.26
N LYS A 388 5.47 -10.33 -18.08
CA LYS A 388 4.42 -9.33 -17.79
C LYS A 388 4.97 -7.91 -17.78
N LYS A 389 6.12 -7.67 -17.14
CA LYS A 389 6.80 -6.36 -17.15
C LYS A 389 7.17 -5.91 -18.56
N ILE A 390 7.72 -6.81 -19.38
CA ILE A 390 8.04 -6.50 -20.78
C ILE A 390 6.76 -6.15 -21.56
N LYS A 391 5.69 -6.91 -21.37
CA LYS A 391 4.39 -6.64 -22.01
C LYS A 391 3.82 -5.26 -21.64
N ASP A 392 3.95 -4.87 -20.38
CA ASP A 392 3.41 -3.60 -19.86
C ASP A 392 4.27 -2.39 -20.28
N GLU A 393 5.58 -2.58 -20.52
CA GLU A 393 6.53 -1.54 -20.94
C GLU A 393 6.60 -1.35 -22.48
N ILE A 394 6.29 -2.38 -23.28
CA ILE A 394 6.28 -2.30 -24.76
C ILE A 394 5.49 -1.09 -25.30
N PRO A 395 4.26 -0.78 -24.82
CA PRO A 395 3.51 0.38 -25.29
C PRO A 395 4.22 1.70 -25.04
N HIS A 396 4.94 1.83 -23.92
CA HIS A 396 5.69 3.04 -23.56
C HIS A 396 6.92 3.18 -24.46
N TRP A 397 7.66 2.11 -24.73
CA TRP A 397 8.81 2.14 -25.66
C TRP A 397 8.42 2.48 -27.09
N ILE A 398 7.24 2.04 -27.53
CA ILE A 398 6.69 2.38 -28.85
C ILE A 398 6.25 3.85 -28.89
N ALA A 399 5.67 4.38 -27.82
CA ALA A 399 5.20 5.76 -27.73
C ALA A 399 6.33 6.79 -27.59
N ASP A 400 7.37 6.47 -26.81
CA ASP A 400 8.47 7.39 -26.47
C ASP A 400 9.57 7.43 -27.54
N SER A 401 9.49 6.56 -28.56
CA SER A 401 10.43 6.54 -29.68
C SER A 401 9.70 6.82 -31.01
N PRO A 402 9.39 8.10 -31.32
CA PRO A 402 8.75 8.49 -32.57
C PRO A 402 9.57 8.13 -33.81
N ASP A 403 10.85 7.84 -33.63
CA ASP A 403 11.77 7.46 -34.71
C ASP A 403 11.92 5.95 -34.88
N LEU A 404 11.39 5.07 -34.02
CA LEU A 404 11.51 3.62 -34.22
C LEU A 404 10.98 3.16 -35.59
N PRO A 405 9.76 3.56 -36.03
CA PRO A 405 9.26 3.22 -37.36
C PRO A 405 10.12 3.82 -38.48
N ARG A 406 10.63 5.05 -38.29
CA ARG A 406 11.50 5.72 -39.25
C ARG A 406 12.89 5.09 -39.31
N LEU A 407 13.46 4.65 -38.21
CA LEU A 407 14.75 3.96 -38.11
C LEU A 407 14.65 2.58 -38.76
N PHE A 408 13.58 1.83 -38.50
CA PHE A 408 13.31 0.59 -39.22
C PHE A 408 13.15 0.82 -40.72
N HIS A 409 12.37 1.82 -41.12
CA HIS A 409 12.21 2.17 -42.53
C HIS A 409 13.53 2.66 -43.15
N THR A 410 14.30 3.49 -42.46
CA THR A 410 15.59 4.03 -42.92
C THR A 410 16.61 2.93 -43.07
N VAL A 411 16.72 2.01 -42.11
CA VAL A 411 17.61 0.84 -42.21
C VAL A 411 17.20 -0.06 -43.38
N LEU A 412 15.91 -0.34 -43.57
CA LEU A 412 15.43 -1.14 -44.70
C LEU A 412 15.69 -0.46 -46.05
N THR A 413 15.51 0.87 -46.12
CA THR A 413 15.71 1.66 -47.33
C THR A 413 17.20 1.84 -47.65
N ASP A 414 18.03 2.07 -46.62
CA ASP A 414 19.49 2.14 -46.73
C ASP A 414 20.07 0.79 -47.12
N MET A 415 19.55 -0.33 -46.63
CA MET A 415 19.95 -1.67 -47.07
C MET A 415 19.63 -1.90 -48.55
N HIS A 416 18.48 -1.42 -49.03
CA HIS A 416 18.13 -1.51 -50.44
C HIS A 416 19.05 -0.63 -51.31
N HIS A 417 19.36 0.58 -50.87
CA HIS A 417 20.30 1.47 -51.54
C HIS A 417 21.76 1.00 -51.46
N GLN A 418 22.18 0.35 -50.37
CA GLN A 418 23.51 -0.25 -50.23
C GLN A 418 23.69 -1.44 -51.18
N GLN A 419 22.67 -2.28 -51.38
CA GLN A 419 22.74 -3.36 -52.37
C GLN A 419 22.88 -2.84 -53.81
N ILE A 420 22.22 -1.71 -54.12
CA ILE A 420 22.34 -1.05 -55.43
C ILE A 420 23.73 -0.39 -55.58
N ARG A 421 24.27 0.20 -54.51
CA ARG A 421 25.59 0.84 -54.46
C ARG A 421 26.74 -0.17 -54.47
N GLU A 422 26.58 -1.36 -53.88
CA GLU A 422 27.54 -2.47 -53.98
C GLU A 422 27.65 -3.04 -55.40
N ARG A 423 26.59 -2.95 -56.22
CA ARG A 423 26.65 -3.28 -57.64
C ARG A 423 27.44 -2.25 -58.46
N SER A 424 27.50 -0.99 -58.02
CA SER A 424 28.25 0.06 -58.73
C SER A 424 29.68 0.26 -58.23
N ILE A 425 30.02 -0.12 -56.99
CA ILE A 425 31.35 0.12 -56.36
C ILE A 425 32.31 -1.09 -56.52
N ARG A 426 32.01 -2.07 -57.38
CA ARG A 426 32.94 -3.17 -57.69
C ARG A 426 34.23 -2.74 -58.45
N ASN A 427 34.51 -1.44 -58.58
CA ASN A 427 35.69 -0.90 -59.27
C ASN A 427 36.62 0.02 -58.46
N THR A 428 36.40 0.26 -57.16
CA THR A 428 37.35 1.05 -56.36
C THR A 428 37.56 0.41 -54.99
N GLY A 429 38.61 -0.41 -54.88
CA GLY A 429 38.87 -1.31 -53.76
C GLY A 429 39.40 -0.63 -52.49
N VAL A 430 38.56 0.07 -51.75
CA VAL A 430 38.90 0.53 -50.38
C VAL A 430 37.70 0.41 -49.43
N SER A 431 37.96 -0.18 -48.25
CA SER A 431 37.12 -0.28 -47.02
C SER A 431 36.28 -1.55 -46.73
N THR A 432 36.79 -2.75 -47.05
CA THR A 432 36.10 -4.03 -46.75
C THR A 432 36.01 -4.41 -45.25
N GLY A 433 36.85 -3.84 -44.36
CA GLY A 433 36.95 -4.30 -42.96
C GLY A 433 35.83 -3.81 -42.02
N ALA A 434 35.45 -2.53 -42.09
CA ALA A 434 34.44 -1.98 -41.18
C ALA A 434 33.02 -2.49 -41.52
N ASN A 435 32.70 -2.62 -42.80
CA ASN A 435 31.39 -3.08 -43.26
C ASN A 435 31.12 -4.54 -42.90
N GLN A 436 32.15 -5.39 -42.86
CA GLN A 436 32.00 -6.79 -42.44
C GLN A 436 31.68 -6.87 -40.94
N LEU A 437 32.29 -6.01 -40.12
CA LEU A 437 32.02 -5.94 -38.69
C LEU A 437 30.59 -5.47 -38.39
N TYR A 438 30.13 -4.39 -39.04
CA TYR A 438 28.75 -3.89 -38.89
C TYR A 438 27.71 -4.90 -39.34
N ARG A 439 27.98 -5.60 -40.44
CA ARG A 439 27.08 -6.64 -40.96
C ARG A 439 27.02 -7.84 -40.02
N SER A 440 28.15 -8.30 -39.49
CA SER A 440 28.17 -9.36 -38.47
C SER A 440 27.44 -8.95 -37.19
N LEU A 441 27.65 -7.73 -36.67
CA LEU A 441 26.94 -7.21 -35.50
C LEU A 441 25.43 -7.13 -35.74
N PHE A 442 25.00 -6.67 -36.91
CA PHE A 442 23.59 -6.57 -37.29
C PHE A 442 22.89 -7.93 -37.33
N PHE A 443 23.49 -8.92 -38.01
CA PHE A 443 22.94 -10.27 -38.08
C PHE A 443 22.97 -10.99 -36.73
N LEU A 444 23.94 -10.67 -35.86
CA LEU A 444 24.02 -11.20 -34.50
C LEU A 444 22.90 -10.64 -33.62
N VAL A 445 22.65 -9.33 -33.67
CA VAL A 445 21.55 -8.69 -32.92
C VAL A 445 20.18 -9.19 -33.41
N ILE A 446 19.95 -9.25 -34.72
CA ILE A 446 18.70 -9.77 -35.28
C ILE A 446 18.54 -11.25 -34.97
N GLY A 447 19.62 -12.04 -35.08
CA GLY A 447 19.60 -13.46 -34.74
C GLY A 447 19.25 -13.71 -33.28
N PHE A 448 19.77 -12.88 -32.37
CA PHE A 448 19.48 -12.98 -30.94
C PHE A 448 18.04 -12.55 -30.62
N ILE A 449 17.53 -11.48 -31.24
CA ILE A 449 16.14 -11.03 -31.09
C ILE A 449 15.17 -12.08 -31.65
N ALA A 450 15.46 -12.64 -32.82
CA ALA A 450 14.64 -13.68 -33.47
C ALA A 450 14.64 -15.01 -32.71
N LEU A 451 15.66 -15.30 -31.90
CA LEU A 451 15.67 -16.45 -30.97
C LEU A 451 14.99 -16.16 -29.63
N LEU A 452 15.01 -14.92 -29.16
CA LEU A 452 14.32 -14.51 -27.93
C LEU A 452 12.80 -14.37 -28.12
N ALA A 453 12.35 -13.87 -29.27
CA ALA A 453 10.93 -13.72 -29.60
C ALA A 453 10.10 -15.02 -29.45
N PRO A 454 10.52 -16.19 -29.97
CA PRO A 454 9.80 -17.45 -29.80
C PRO A 454 9.84 -18.00 -28.38
N LEU A 455 10.90 -17.69 -27.61
CA LEU A 455 10.95 -18.00 -26.18
C LEU A 455 9.89 -17.18 -25.41
N ILE A 456 9.76 -15.90 -25.74
CA ILE A 456 8.75 -14.99 -25.17
C ILE A 456 7.34 -15.41 -25.60
N GLU A 457 7.14 -15.76 -26.87
CA GLU A 457 5.85 -16.25 -27.40
C GLU A 457 5.42 -17.57 -26.76
N TRP A 458 6.35 -18.53 -26.61
CA TRP A 458 6.10 -19.78 -25.91
C TRP A 458 5.68 -19.56 -24.45
N LEU A 459 6.32 -18.61 -23.77
CA LEU A 459 6.00 -18.23 -22.38
C LEU A 459 4.62 -17.58 -22.22
N ILE A 460 4.09 -16.92 -23.26
CA ILE A 460 2.82 -16.19 -23.22
C ILE A 460 1.64 -17.04 -23.70
N SER A 461 1.81 -17.81 -24.77
CA SER A 461 0.70 -18.46 -25.49
C SER A 461 0.93 -19.93 -25.86
N GLY A 462 2.06 -20.53 -25.45
CA GLY A 462 2.45 -21.87 -25.89
C GLY A 462 3.08 -21.89 -27.28
N PHE A 463 3.49 -23.07 -27.75
CA PHE A 463 4.34 -23.22 -28.95
C PHE A 463 3.52 -22.98 -30.24
N SER A 464 3.90 -21.95 -31.02
CA SER A 464 3.26 -21.63 -32.29
C SER A 464 4.16 -22.03 -33.50
N PRO A 465 3.58 -22.30 -34.68
CA PRO A 465 4.36 -22.49 -35.91
C PRO A 465 5.20 -21.25 -36.28
N LEU A 466 4.77 -20.06 -35.85
CA LEU A 466 5.48 -18.80 -36.01
C LEU A 466 6.78 -18.79 -35.19
N GLY A 467 6.74 -19.36 -33.99
CA GLY A 467 7.91 -19.47 -33.13
C GLY A 467 9.01 -20.36 -33.74
N ILE A 468 8.64 -21.46 -34.39
CA ILE A 468 9.59 -22.33 -35.11
C ILE A 468 10.25 -21.58 -36.27
N LEU A 469 9.46 -20.80 -37.01
CA LEU A 469 9.95 -19.97 -38.10
C LEU A 469 10.93 -18.90 -37.61
N LEU A 470 10.64 -18.26 -36.46
CA LEU A 470 11.52 -17.27 -35.84
C LEU A 470 12.83 -17.89 -35.32
N ILE A 471 12.79 -19.09 -34.73
CA ILE A 471 14.00 -19.83 -34.36
C ILE A 471 14.84 -20.14 -35.60
N PHE A 472 14.21 -20.57 -36.69
CA PHE A 472 14.90 -20.87 -37.95
C PHE A 472 15.53 -19.61 -38.56
N ILE A 473 14.80 -18.49 -38.58
CA ILE A 473 15.31 -17.18 -39.02
C ILE A 473 16.48 -16.73 -38.14
N GLY A 474 16.37 -16.90 -36.81
CA GLY A 474 17.43 -16.54 -35.87
C GLY A 474 18.70 -17.36 -36.05
N ALA A 475 18.56 -18.67 -36.27
CA ALA A 475 19.68 -19.56 -36.57
C ALA A 475 20.35 -19.23 -37.91
N VAL A 476 19.59 -18.87 -38.94
CA VAL A 476 20.12 -18.43 -40.24
C VAL A 476 20.82 -17.07 -40.13
N CYS A 477 20.30 -16.14 -39.34
CA CYS A 477 20.96 -14.86 -39.10
C CYS A 477 22.27 -15.03 -38.33
N LEU A 478 22.30 -15.87 -37.29
CA LEU A 478 23.54 -16.16 -36.56
C LEU A 478 24.60 -16.87 -37.39
N SER A 479 24.19 -17.75 -38.33
CA SER A 479 25.15 -18.41 -39.22
C SER A 479 25.75 -17.46 -40.25
N GLU A 480 25.00 -16.46 -40.71
CA GLU A 480 25.50 -15.39 -41.59
C GLU A 480 26.29 -14.29 -40.83
N ALA A 481 26.14 -14.20 -39.50
CA ALA A 481 26.98 -13.34 -38.66
C ALA A 481 28.42 -13.87 -38.52
N TRP A 482 28.63 -15.18 -38.67
CA TRP A 482 29.94 -15.81 -38.51
C TRP A 482 30.79 -15.63 -39.79
N PRO A 483 32.02 -15.08 -39.70
CA PRO A 483 32.85 -14.90 -40.88
C PRO A 483 33.24 -16.26 -41.48
N ARG A 484 32.83 -16.54 -42.72
CA ARG A 484 33.31 -17.72 -43.47
C ARG A 484 34.82 -17.58 -43.66
N ARG A 485 35.60 -18.49 -43.06
CA ARG A 485 37.04 -18.61 -43.35
C ARG A 485 37.18 -18.98 -44.83
N ASN A 486 37.73 -18.07 -45.64
CA ASN A 486 38.26 -18.46 -46.94
C ASN A 486 39.42 -19.43 -46.71
N THR A 487 39.28 -20.67 -47.18
CA THR A 487 40.39 -21.61 -47.36
C THR A 487 41.35 -21.12 -48.43
#